data_AF-A0A2K4KZG9-F1
#
_entry.id   AF-A0A2K4KZG9-F1
#
_cell.length_a   1.000
_cell.length_b   1.000
_cell.length_c   1.000
_cell.angle_alpha   90.00
_cell.angle_beta   90.00
_cell.angle_gamma   90.00
#
_symmetry.space_group_name_H-M   'P 1'
#
loop_
_entity.id
_entity.type
_entity.pdbx_description
1 polymer ?
#
loop_
_entity_poly.entity_id
_entity_poly.type
_entity_poly.pdbx_seq_one_letter_code
_entity_poly.pdbx_strand_id
1 'polypeptide(L)'
;MSGNDLDHYQRGVHGLDHHGLSIEPVNDIAPYSPGTLAPAPDWAPGEPAPQGLDTFSRQYTGGGQKVFGQTLPAGVTIEKMTEAFTQLGSVFVSDFLKLGHDITRSQKAAQWLINAITNPPQPTAKRHSYNLYEHTNDPVFQAFANYAHDNKFPAKFVQDAAWWVTEAAKRLNAQQTNSQPEGSRTEGSAPNSGKPDDLDTATYNALYDYNEKMRPRTEGILRDQWGNAYEANRRMVDNYLKSLSAEEKQHFDRFLNNGLHALNDPTVILGLWGQAVGVNNIPKGGAALADEINMMHDVMKNHRKAWLADERMQSRYRELIRIRDGG
;
A
#
# COMPACT_ATOMS: atom_id res chain seq x y z
N MET A 1 -56.34 -46.33 9.96
CA MET A 1 -57.53 -46.36 9.08
C MET A 1 -58.06 -44.94 8.98
N SER A 2 -58.34 -44.52 7.74
CA SER A 2 -58.78 -43.18 7.28
C SER A 2 -57.79 -42.02 7.49
N GLY A 3 -57.35 -41.25 6.49
CA GLY A 3 -57.78 -41.11 5.09
C GLY A 3 -58.28 -39.69 4.82
N ASN A 4 -57.68 -39.06 3.80
CA ASN A 4 -58.15 -37.88 3.03
C ASN A 4 -58.11 -36.51 3.75
N ASP A 5 -57.80 -35.36 3.13
CA ASP A 5 -58.00 -34.93 1.73
C ASP A 5 -56.89 -33.97 1.22
N LEU A 6 -56.68 -34.05 -0.09
CA LEU A 6 -55.93 -33.14 -0.96
C LEU A 6 -56.83 -31.95 -1.30
N ASP A 7 -56.34 -30.72 -1.16
CA ASP A 7 -56.99 -29.56 -1.79
C ASP A 7 -56.01 -28.72 -2.61
N HIS A 8 -56.46 -28.50 -3.85
CA HIS A 8 -55.84 -27.76 -4.93
C HIS A 8 -55.71 -26.26 -4.61
N TYR A 9 -54.53 -25.70 -4.87
CA TYR A 9 -54.39 -24.28 -5.16
C TYR A 9 -53.81 -24.07 -6.56
N GLN A 10 -54.71 -23.98 -7.54
CA GLN A 10 -54.45 -23.32 -8.81
C GLN A 10 -54.42 -21.81 -8.58
N ARG A 11 -53.25 -21.17 -8.73
CA ARG A 11 -53.16 -19.73 -8.93
C ARG A 11 -52.85 -19.47 -10.40
N GLY A 12 -53.83 -18.86 -11.07
CA GLY A 12 -53.71 -18.36 -12.43
C GLY A 12 -52.67 -17.25 -12.53
N VAL A 13 -51.80 -17.37 -13.53
CA VAL A 13 -50.88 -16.31 -13.95
C VAL A 13 -51.54 -15.63 -15.14
N HIS A 14 -52.01 -14.41 -14.90
CA HIS A 14 -52.51 -13.50 -15.92
C HIS A 14 -51.35 -13.08 -16.83
N GLY A 15 -51.62 -13.09 -18.14
CA GLY A 15 -50.72 -12.61 -19.17
C GLY A 15 -50.43 -11.12 -19.04
N LEU A 16 -49.19 -10.79 -19.39
CA LEU A 16 -48.76 -9.45 -19.74
C LEU A 16 -47.95 -9.55 -21.02
N ASP A 17 -48.60 -9.14 -22.10
CA ASP A 17 -48.02 -8.90 -23.40
C ASP A 17 -47.03 -7.74 -23.30
N HIS A 18 -45.77 -7.99 -23.64
CA HIS A 18 -44.82 -6.91 -23.96
C HIS A 18 -44.00 -7.30 -25.19
N HIS A 19 -44.41 -6.67 -26.30
CA HIS A 19 -43.60 -6.13 -27.38
C HIS A 19 -42.23 -6.77 -27.66
N GLY A 20 -42.14 -7.34 -28.86
CA GLY A 20 -40.92 -7.88 -29.43
C GLY A 20 -39.77 -6.88 -29.51
N LEU A 21 -38.61 -7.35 -29.10
CA LEU A 21 -37.31 -6.82 -29.49
C LEU A 21 -36.76 -7.76 -30.56
N SER A 22 -36.65 -7.24 -31.78
CA SER A 22 -35.90 -7.87 -32.87
C SER A 22 -34.49 -8.21 -32.40
N ILE A 23 -34.11 -9.47 -32.59
CA ILE A 23 -32.72 -9.92 -32.50
C ILE A 23 -32.05 -9.44 -33.78
N GLU A 24 -31.28 -8.35 -33.69
CA GLU A 24 -30.37 -7.95 -34.76
C GLU A 24 -29.19 -8.93 -34.82
N PRO A 25 -28.66 -9.22 -36.03
CA PRO A 25 -27.58 -10.19 -36.19
C PRO A 25 -26.25 -9.67 -35.62
N VAL A 26 -25.49 -10.63 -35.11
CA VAL A 26 -24.10 -10.51 -34.66
C VAL A 26 -23.26 -9.82 -35.72
N ASN A 27 -22.79 -8.61 -35.42
CA ASN A 27 -21.74 -7.95 -36.20
C ASN A 27 -20.42 -8.67 -35.94
N ASP A 28 -20.02 -9.52 -36.88
CA ASP A 28 -18.68 -10.06 -37.00
C ASP A 28 -17.64 -8.94 -36.99
N ILE A 29 -16.64 -9.08 -36.12
CA ILE A 29 -15.47 -8.21 -36.08
C ILE A 29 -14.69 -8.43 -37.38
N ALA A 30 -14.75 -7.46 -38.29
CA ALA A 30 -13.95 -7.47 -39.51
C ALA A 30 -12.44 -7.39 -39.15
N PRO A 31 -11.57 -8.13 -39.86
CA PRO A 31 -10.12 -8.09 -39.60
C PRO A 31 -9.53 -6.71 -39.91
N TYR A 32 -8.69 -6.23 -39.00
CA TYR A 32 -7.99 -4.95 -39.10
C TYR A 32 -7.04 -4.94 -40.31
N SER A 33 -7.34 -4.14 -41.32
CA SER A 33 -6.41 -3.76 -42.38
C SER A 33 -5.78 -2.40 -42.04
N PRO A 34 -4.45 -2.27 -41.94
CA PRO A 34 -3.81 -0.99 -41.70
C PRO A 34 -3.90 -0.15 -42.98
N GLY A 35 -4.94 0.68 -43.06
CA GLY A 35 -5.11 1.68 -44.10
C GLY A 35 -4.19 2.88 -43.87
N THR A 36 -3.70 3.43 -44.98
CA THR A 36 -2.80 4.58 -45.10
C THR A 36 -3.22 5.77 -44.23
N LEU A 37 -2.24 6.35 -43.54
CA LEU A 37 -2.33 7.60 -42.77
C LEU A 37 -3.17 8.64 -43.52
N ALA A 38 -4.19 9.18 -42.85
CA ALA A 38 -5.01 10.26 -43.39
C ALA A 38 -4.12 11.43 -43.82
N PRO A 39 -4.41 12.12 -44.94
CA PRO A 39 -3.66 13.30 -45.35
C PRO A 39 -3.77 14.37 -44.26
N ALA A 40 -2.63 14.99 -43.94
CA ALA A 40 -2.56 16.06 -42.96
C ALA A 40 -3.51 17.21 -43.35
N PRO A 41 -4.19 17.87 -42.39
CA PRO A 41 -5.05 19.00 -42.70
C PRO A 41 -4.23 20.14 -43.32
N ASP A 42 -4.72 20.68 -44.43
CA ASP A 42 -4.16 21.85 -45.11
C ASP A 42 -4.57 23.11 -44.33
N TRP A 43 -3.66 23.63 -43.51
CA TRP A 43 -3.87 24.88 -42.78
C TRP A 43 -3.41 26.05 -43.64
N ALA A 44 -4.34 26.91 -44.02
CA ALA A 44 -4.07 28.08 -44.86
C ALA A 44 -3.04 29.02 -44.20
N PRO A 45 -2.19 29.71 -44.99
CA PRO A 45 -1.17 30.59 -44.45
C PRO A 45 -1.81 31.85 -43.84
N GLY A 46 -1.77 31.97 -42.51
CA GLY A 46 -2.12 33.23 -41.82
C GLY A 46 -3.16 33.13 -40.71
N GLU A 47 -3.77 31.95 -40.46
CA GLU A 47 -4.62 31.77 -39.28
C GLU A 47 -3.76 31.46 -38.03
N PRO A 48 -3.96 32.14 -36.90
CA PRO A 48 -3.29 31.80 -35.65
C PRO A 48 -3.82 30.44 -35.16
N ALA A 49 -2.93 29.46 -35.05
CA ALA A 49 -3.27 28.14 -34.53
C ALA A 49 -3.96 28.24 -33.15
N PRO A 50 -4.98 27.42 -32.86
CA PRO A 50 -5.60 27.39 -31.54
C PRO A 50 -4.53 27.06 -30.48
N GLN A 51 -4.35 27.97 -29.51
CA GLN A 51 -3.34 27.94 -28.43
C GLN A 51 -3.48 26.76 -27.42
N GLY A 52 -4.11 25.65 -27.81
CA GLY A 52 -4.39 24.52 -26.92
C GLY A 52 -3.49 23.30 -27.08
N LEU A 53 -2.74 23.16 -28.18
CA LEU A 53 -2.08 21.88 -28.53
C LEU A 53 -0.57 21.96 -28.75
N ASP A 54 0.01 23.16 -28.87
CA ASP A 54 1.46 23.33 -29.10
C ASP A 54 2.31 23.34 -27.82
N THR A 55 1.69 23.18 -26.65
CA THR A 55 2.39 23.23 -25.35
C THR A 55 2.86 21.86 -24.84
N PHE A 56 2.50 20.75 -25.51
CA PHE A 56 2.79 19.40 -25.01
C PHE A 56 4.12 18.80 -25.51
N SER A 57 4.87 19.51 -26.35
CA SER A 57 6.15 19.05 -26.90
C SER A 57 7.33 19.95 -26.57
N ARG A 58 7.33 20.61 -25.39
CA ARG A 58 8.59 21.13 -24.84
C ARG A 58 9.42 19.97 -24.28
N GLN A 59 10.07 19.23 -25.18
CA GLN A 59 11.30 18.52 -24.83
C GLN A 59 12.29 19.55 -24.30
N TYR A 60 12.44 19.57 -22.99
CA TYR A 60 13.32 20.48 -22.26
C TYR A 60 14.78 20.03 -22.46
N THR A 61 15.37 20.40 -23.59
CA THR A 61 16.79 20.16 -23.90
C THR A 61 17.63 21.24 -23.22
N GLY A 62 18.20 20.96 -22.04
CA GLY A 62 19.37 21.73 -21.56
C GLY A 62 19.46 22.13 -20.08
N GLY A 63 18.54 21.71 -19.20
CA GLY A 63 18.66 21.91 -17.76
C GLY A 63 18.23 20.67 -17.01
N GLY A 64 19.04 20.19 -16.06
CA GLY A 64 18.74 18.99 -15.28
C GLY A 64 17.29 18.98 -14.78
N GLN A 65 16.63 17.83 -14.86
CA GLN A 65 15.22 17.68 -14.48
C GLN A 65 15.00 18.25 -13.08
N LYS A 66 14.01 19.14 -12.93
CA LYS A 66 13.64 19.75 -11.66
C LYS A 66 12.28 19.21 -11.22
N VAL A 67 12.14 18.89 -9.94
CA VAL A 67 10.88 18.53 -9.29
C VAL A 67 10.67 19.51 -8.14
N PHE A 68 9.51 20.17 -8.10
CA PHE A 68 9.21 21.24 -7.12
C PHE A 68 10.29 22.33 -7.02
N GLY A 69 10.88 22.71 -8.15
CA GLY A 69 11.92 23.75 -8.20
C GLY A 69 13.32 23.29 -7.75
N GLN A 70 13.46 22.07 -7.23
CA GLN A 70 14.75 21.47 -6.88
C GLN A 70 15.28 20.62 -8.04
N THR A 71 16.56 20.73 -8.34
CA THR A 71 17.24 19.85 -9.31
C THR A 71 17.31 18.43 -8.76
N LEU A 72 16.86 17.46 -9.56
CA LEU A 72 16.98 16.06 -9.19
C LEU A 72 18.46 15.67 -9.04
N PRO A 73 18.81 14.83 -8.04
CA PRO A 73 20.14 14.28 -7.91
C PRO A 73 20.55 13.50 -9.18
N ALA A 74 21.85 13.49 -9.49
CA ALA A 74 22.37 12.73 -10.61
C ALA A 74 21.96 11.24 -10.51
N GLY A 75 21.36 10.69 -11.57
CA GLY A 75 20.92 9.28 -11.63
C GLY A 75 19.49 9.01 -11.14
N VAL A 76 18.78 10.03 -10.64
CA VAL A 76 17.34 9.95 -10.34
C VAL A 76 16.55 10.39 -11.57
N THR A 77 15.81 9.46 -12.16
CA THR A 77 14.92 9.76 -13.29
C THR A 77 13.52 10.13 -12.80
N ILE A 78 12.74 10.83 -13.64
CA ILE A 78 11.33 11.13 -13.36
C ILE A 78 10.53 9.84 -13.13
N GLU A 79 10.86 8.74 -13.82
CA GLU A 79 10.18 7.46 -13.61
C GLU A 79 10.40 6.94 -12.19
N LYS A 80 11.64 6.97 -11.68
CA LYS A 80 11.95 6.58 -10.29
C LYS A 80 11.22 7.45 -9.27
N MET A 81 11.12 8.76 -9.55
CA MET A 81 10.34 9.67 -8.70
C MET A 81 8.86 9.30 -8.73
N THR A 82 8.29 9.08 -9.91
CA THR A 82 6.88 8.72 -10.08
C THR A 82 6.55 7.41 -9.35
N GLU A 83 7.44 6.42 -9.41
CA GLU A 83 7.31 5.18 -8.66
C GLU A 83 7.33 5.41 -7.14
N ALA A 84 8.31 6.17 -6.64
CA ALA A 84 8.40 6.52 -5.22
C ALA A 84 7.16 7.28 -4.72
N PHE A 85 6.64 8.21 -5.52
CA PHE A 85 5.42 8.94 -5.19
C PHE A 85 4.15 8.10 -5.30
N THR A 86 4.13 7.07 -6.15
CA THR A 86 3.03 6.10 -6.20
C THR A 86 2.99 5.25 -4.92
N GLN A 87 4.15 4.81 -4.44
CA GLN A 87 4.27 4.12 -3.16
C GLN A 87 3.85 5.03 -2.01
N LEU A 88 4.32 6.28 -1.99
CA LEU A 88 3.95 7.27 -0.99
C LEU A 88 2.44 7.58 -1.01
N GLY A 89 1.85 7.67 -2.20
CA GLY A 89 0.41 7.81 -2.40
C GLY A 89 -0.39 6.65 -1.81
N SER A 90 0.15 5.42 -1.87
CA SER A 90 -0.48 4.24 -1.30
C SER A 90 -0.46 4.25 0.24
N VAL A 91 0.66 4.68 0.83
CA VAL A 91 0.77 4.90 2.29
C VAL A 91 -0.20 6.00 2.74
N PHE A 92 -0.25 7.12 2.01
CA PHE A 92 -1.18 8.21 2.26
C PHE A 92 -2.64 7.73 2.27
N VAL A 93 -3.07 6.98 1.25
CA VAL A 93 -4.44 6.44 1.18
C VAL A 93 -4.72 5.48 2.35
N SER A 94 -3.77 4.62 2.71
CA SER A 94 -3.91 3.69 3.84
C SER A 94 -4.11 4.43 5.16
N ASP A 95 -3.31 5.47 5.42
CA ASP A 95 -3.39 6.25 6.64
C ASP A 95 -4.69 7.06 6.73
N PHE A 96 -5.13 7.65 5.62
CA PHE A 96 -6.38 8.40 5.58
C PHE A 96 -7.62 7.52 5.75
N LEU A 97 -7.56 6.28 5.26
CA LEU A 97 -8.60 5.29 5.50
C LEU A 97 -8.70 4.94 7.00
N LYS A 98 -7.56 4.79 7.70
CA LYS A 98 -7.54 4.56 9.17
C LYS A 98 -8.09 5.74 9.95
N LEU A 99 -7.94 6.96 9.44
CA LEU A 99 -8.52 8.18 10.01
C LEU A 99 -10.02 8.35 9.69
N GLY A 100 -10.63 7.41 8.95
CA GLY A 100 -12.05 7.44 8.60
C GLY A 100 -12.38 8.40 7.45
N HIS A 101 -11.38 8.82 6.65
CA HIS A 101 -11.62 9.64 5.47
C HIS A 101 -12.12 8.80 4.29
N ASP A 102 -12.84 9.47 3.38
CA ASP A 102 -13.34 8.87 2.15
C ASP A 102 -12.18 8.44 1.22
N ILE A 103 -12.23 7.21 0.73
CA ILE A 103 -11.18 6.63 -0.11
C ILE A 103 -11.04 7.36 -1.45
N THR A 104 -12.16 7.82 -2.04
CA THR A 104 -12.17 8.52 -3.33
C THR A 104 -11.42 9.85 -3.23
N ARG A 105 -11.60 10.58 -2.12
CA ARG A 105 -10.88 11.84 -1.86
C ARG A 105 -9.39 11.61 -1.65
N SER A 106 -9.04 10.54 -0.92
CA SER A 106 -7.66 10.16 -0.66
C SER A 106 -6.93 9.80 -1.96
N GLN A 107 -7.57 9.04 -2.84
CA GLN A 107 -7.05 8.69 -4.17
C GLN A 107 -6.88 9.93 -5.06
N LYS A 108 -7.86 10.84 -5.09
CA LYS A 108 -7.76 12.10 -5.85
C LYS A 108 -6.62 12.98 -5.35
N ALA A 109 -6.41 13.07 -4.04
CA ALA A 109 -5.30 13.82 -3.45
C ALA A 109 -3.93 13.22 -3.84
N ALA A 110 -3.79 11.89 -3.76
CA ALA A 110 -2.58 11.20 -4.20
C ALA A 110 -2.32 11.39 -5.69
N GLN A 111 -3.35 11.30 -6.53
CA GLN A 111 -3.23 11.53 -7.97
C GLN A 111 -2.87 12.99 -8.29
N TRP A 112 -3.45 13.96 -7.56
CA TRP A 112 -3.06 15.36 -7.70
C TRP A 112 -1.57 15.55 -7.39
N LEU A 113 -1.05 14.92 -6.34
CA LEU A 113 0.38 14.98 -5.99
C LEU A 113 1.26 14.43 -7.12
N ILE A 114 0.92 13.25 -7.66
CA ILE A 114 1.60 12.63 -8.80
C ILE A 114 1.61 13.58 -10.02
N ASN A 115 0.46 14.19 -10.31
CA ASN A 115 0.34 15.16 -11.40
C ASN A 115 1.15 16.44 -11.14
N ALA A 116 1.24 16.88 -9.88
CA ALA A 116 2.00 18.07 -9.49
C ALA A 116 3.53 17.87 -9.61
N ILE A 117 4.02 16.62 -9.60
CA ILE A 117 5.44 16.32 -9.84
C ILE A 117 5.80 16.47 -11.30
N THR A 118 4.95 15.95 -12.19
CA THR A 118 5.16 16.03 -13.64
C THR A 118 4.82 17.43 -14.17
N ASN A 119 3.86 18.10 -13.53
CA ASN A 119 3.41 19.45 -13.88
C ASN A 119 3.40 20.34 -12.61
N PRO A 120 4.56 20.91 -12.24
CA PRO A 120 4.67 21.74 -11.05
C PRO A 120 3.64 22.88 -11.04
N PRO A 121 2.82 22.99 -9.99
CA PRO A 121 1.80 24.03 -9.93
C PRO A 121 2.48 25.40 -9.87
N GLN A 122 1.95 26.34 -10.65
CA GLN A 122 2.36 27.73 -10.58
C GLN A 122 1.75 28.41 -9.35
N PRO A 123 2.38 29.46 -8.80
CA PRO A 123 1.76 30.28 -7.77
C PRO A 123 0.39 30.77 -8.23
N THR A 124 -0.66 30.47 -7.44
CA THR A 124 -2.04 30.87 -7.73
C THR A 124 -2.61 31.66 -6.58
N ALA A 125 -3.53 32.58 -6.89
CA ALA A 125 -4.28 33.30 -5.86
C ALA A 125 -5.12 32.33 -5.00
N LYS A 126 -5.29 32.67 -3.72
CA LYS A 126 -6.08 31.87 -2.78
C LYS A 126 -7.57 31.90 -3.16
N ARG A 127 -8.18 30.71 -3.30
CA ARG A 127 -9.62 30.51 -3.61
C ARG A 127 -10.35 29.65 -2.58
N HIS A 128 -9.68 29.24 -1.51
CA HIS A 128 -10.23 28.38 -0.47
C HIS A 128 -10.32 29.09 0.89
N SER A 129 -11.14 28.55 1.78
CA SER A 129 -11.25 28.99 3.18
C SER A 129 -10.48 28.10 4.17
N TYR A 130 -9.81 27.04 3.71
CA TYR A 130 -9.05 26.14 4.59
C TYR A 130 -7.92 26.85 5.35
N ASN A 131 -7.67 26.38 6.57
CA ASN A 131 -6.50 26.73 7.37
C ASN A 131 -5.35 25.79 6.99
N LEU A 132 -4.27 26.34 6.44
CA LEU A 132 -3.08 25.59 6.00
C LEU A 132 -1.96 25.57 7.05
N TYR A 133 -2.18 26.15 8.24
CA TYR A 133 -1.19 26.26 9.30
C TYR A 133 0.13 26.84 8.79
N GLU A 134 1.24 26.12 9.00
CA GLU A 134 2.60 26.52 8.61
C GLU A 134 2.81 26.60 7.09
N HIS A 135 1.92 26.04 6.28
CA HIS A 135 2.01 26.01 4.82
C HIS A 135 1.29 27.17 4.13
N THR A 136 0.85 28.20 4.86
CA THR A 136 0.07 29.32 4.30
C THR A 136 0.81 30.08 3.19
N ASN A 137 2.14 30.07 3.20
CA ASN A 137 2.98 30.75 2.20
C ASN A 137 3.60 29.79 1.17
N ASP A 138 3.29 28.49 1.22
CA ASP A 138 3.82 27.52 0.28
C ASP A 138 2.94 27.48 -0.99
N PRO A 139 3.49 27.81 -2.18
CA PRO A 139 2.72 27.87 -3.42
C PRO A 139 2.16 26.50 -3.85
N VAL A 140 2.83 25.40 -3.50
CA VAL A 140 2.37 24.04 -3.80
C VAL A 140 1.17 23.70 -2.92
N PHE A 141 1.25 24.00 -1.63
CA PHE A 141 0.12 23.82 -0.71
C PHE A 141 -1.06 24.71 -1.04
N GLN A 142 -0.80 25.95 -1.45
CA GLN A 142 -1.83 26.88 -1.90
C GLN A 142 -2.56 26.34 -3.14
N ALA A 143 -1.83 25.74 -4.08
CA ALA A 143 -2.41 25.08 -5.26
C ALA A 143 -3.20 23.80 -4.88
N PHE A 144 -2.68 22.99 -3.96
CA PHE A 144 -3.40 21.81 -3.44
C PHE A 144 -4.72 22.22 -2.78
N ALA A 145 -4.70 23.24 -1.95
CA ALA A 145 -5.86 23.72 -1.22
C ALA A 145 -6.92 24.31 -2.18
N ASN A 146 -6.49 24.98 -3.25
CA ASN A 146 -7.38 25.39 -4.34
C ASN A 146 -8.01 24.18 -5.05
N TYR A 147 -7.22 23.15 -5.39
CA TYR A 147 -7.73 21.91 -5.97
C TYR A 147 -8.72 21.18 -5.05
N ALA A 148 -8.42 21.11 -3.76
CA ALA A 148 -9.26 20.51 -2.74
C ALA A 148 -10.59 21.27 -2.57
N HIS A 149 -10.58 22.59 -2.71
CA HIS A 149 -11.80 23.41 -2.70
C HIS A 149 -12.68 23.12 -3.92
N ASP A 150 -12.08 23.03 -5.10
CA ASP A 150 -12.79 22.75 -6.35
C ASP A 150 -13.40 21.33 -6.34
N ASN A 151 -12.73 20.38 -5.68
CA ASN A 151 -13.19 18.99 -5.49
C ASN A 151 -14.02 18.76 -4.22
N LYS A 152 -14.40 19.82 -3.49
CA LYS A 152 -15.27 19.74 -2.29
C LYS A 152 -14.72 18.83 -1.20
N PHE A 153 -13.41 18.89 -0.94
CA PHE A 153 -12.81 18.16 0.17
C PHE A 153 -13.23 18.78 1.50
N PRO A 154 -13.47 17.98 2.56
CA PRO A 154 -13.74 18.52 3.88
C PRO A 154 -12.54 19.31 4.40
N ALA A 155 -12.79 20.38 5.16
CA ALA A 155 -11.72 21.15 5.79
C ALA A 155 -10.82 20.27 6.68
N LYS A 156 -11.42 19.32 7.40
CA LYS A 156 -10.67 18.35 8.22
C LYS A 156 -9.70 17.51 7.39
N PHE A 157 -10.10 17.05 6.20
CA PHE A 157 -9.22 16.28 5.31
C PHE A 157 -8.00 17.09 4.89
N VAL A 158 -8.20 18.35 4.50
CA VAL A 158 -7.11 19.24 4.06
C VAL A 158 -6.14 19.56 5.21
N GLN A 159 -6.67 19.76 6.41
CA GLN A 159 -5.86 19.95 7.62
C GLN A 159 -5.04 18.72 7.98
N ASP A 160 -5.68 17.54 7.99
CA ASP A 160 -5.00 16.28 8.27
C ASP A 160 -3.92 16.01 7.20
N ALA A 161 -4.15 16.40 5.94
CA ALA A 161 -3.18 16.24 4.85
C ALA A 161 -1.98 17.17 5.01
N ALA A 162 -2.21 18.43 5.38
CA ALA A 162 -1.16 19.38 5.69
C ALA A 162 -0.29 18.89 6.85
N TRP A 163 -0.91 18.40 7.92
CA TRP A 163 -0.18 17.81 9.05
C TRP A 163 0.59 16.55 8.64
N TRP A 164 -0.03 15.65 7.88
CA TRP A 164 0.59 14.40 7.43
C TRP A 164 1.85 14.65 6.59
N VAL A 165 1.81 15.64 5.68
CA VAL A 165 2.98 15.99 4.85
C VAL A 165 4.09 16.60 5.70
N THR A 166 3.78 17.46 6.67
CA THR A 166 4.79 17.95 7.62
C THR A 166 5.45 16.80 8.36
N GLU A 167 4.65 15.86 8.87
CA GLU A 167 5.14 14.74 9.66
C GLU A 167 5.95 13.76 8.79
N ALA A 168 5.52 13.52 7.57
CA ALA A 168 6.26 12.73 6.58
C ALA A 168 7.60 13.40 6.23
N ALA A 169 7.59 14.71 5.98
CA ALA A 169 8.81 15.48 5.72
C ALA A 169 9.76 15.49 6.91
N LYS A 170 9.26 15.62 8.15
CA LYS A 170 10.06 15.50 9.37
C LYS A 170 10.70 14.14 9.50
N ARG A 171 9.97 13.06 9.23
CA ARG A 171 10.49 11.69 9.26
C ARG A 171 11.54 11.46 8.17
N LEU A 172 11.29 11.95 6.97
CA LEU A 172 12.24 11.88 5.86
C LEU A 172 13.51 12.68 6.17
N ASN A 173 13.37 13.90 6.70
CA ASN A 173 14.50 14.72 7.11
C ASN A 173 15.22 14.14 8.31
N ALA A 174 14.54 13.51 9.28
CA ALA A 174 15.19 12.81 10.38
C ALA A 174 16.01 11.60 9.87
N GLN A 175 15.52 10.90 8.86
CA GLN A 175 16.28 9.87 8.15
C GLN A 175 17.50 10.45 7.42
N GLN A 176 17.39 11.65 6.83
CA GLN A 176 18.50 12.33 6.14
C GLN A 176 19.51 13.00 7.10
N THR A 177 19.07 13.53 8.24
CA THR A 177 19.93 14.22 9.22
C THR A 177 20.82 13.23 9.97
N ASN A 178 20.38 11.98 10.10
CA ASN A 178 21.24 10.86 10.54
C ASN A 178 22.28 10.42 9.49
N SER A 179 22.38 11.13 8.36
CA SER A 179 23.27 10.81 7.23
C SER A 179 24.32 11.88 6.89
N GLN A 180 24.55 12.91 7.73
CA GLN A 180 25.64 13.88 7.52
C GLN A 180 26.92 13.58 8.33
N PRO A 181 28.12 13.75 7.72
CA PRO A 181 29.41 13.59 8.39
C PRO A 181 29.71 14.78 9.33
N GLU A 182 30.38 14.47 10.44
CA GLU A 182 30.74 15.39 11.52
C GLU A 182 31.40 16.68 11.04
N GLY A 183 30.83 17.80 11.50
CA GLY A 183 31.36 19.13 11.29
C GLY A 183 30.69 20.15 12.20
N SER A 184 30.84 19.97 13.51
CA SER A 184 30.56 20.97 14.57
C SER A 184 29.08 21.27 14.89
N ARG A 185 28.57 20.67 15.99
CA ARG A 185 28.23 21.38 17.25
C ARG A 185 27.52 20.48 18.28
N THR A 186 28.22 20.31 19.41
CA THR A 186 27.76 20.24 20.82
C THR A 186 26.42 19.61 21.20
N GLU A 187 26.56 18.48 21.91
CA GLU A 187 25.87 18.01 23.13
C GLU A 187 24.34 17.94 23.17
N GLY A 188 23.86 16.70 23.14
CA GLY A 188 22.51 16.28 23.51
C GLY A 188 22.28 14.83 23.12
N SER A 189 22.85 13.88 23.87
CA SER A 189 22.80 12.44 23.61
C SER A 189 21.37 11.92 23.41
N ALA A 190 21.16 11.23 22.28
CA ALA A 190 20.06 10.28 22.08
C ALA A 190 20.63 8.98 21.46
N PRO A 191 20.03 7.82 21.72
CA PRO A 191 20.71 6.53 21.67
C PRO A 191 20.86 6.00 20.24
N ASN A 192 22.07 5.54 19.95
CA ASN A 192 22.52 4.94 18.71
C ASN A 192 21.79 3.60 18.48
N SER A 193 20.85 3.53 17.52
CA SER A 193 20.20 2.28 17.13
C SER A 193 20.43 1.98 15.65
N GLY A 194 21.41 1.12 15.37
CA GLY A 194 21.36 0.21 14.23
C GLY A 194 22.18 0.54 12.99
N LYS A 195 22.96 1.64 12.96
CA LYS A 195 24.04 1.73 11.97
C LYS A 195 25.17 0.82 12.44
N PRO A 196 25.65 -0.16 11.66
CA PRO A 196 26.98 -0.70 11.89
C PRO A 196 27.93 0.48 11.72
N ASP A 197 28.55 0.93 12.82
CA ASP A 197 29.28 2.21 12.89
C ASP A 197 30.39 2.34 11.81
N ASP A 198 30.77 1.23 11.16
CA ASP A 198 31.84 1.11 10.17
C ASP A 198 31.41 1.15 8.68
N LEU A 199 30.12 1.28 8.37
CA LEU A 199 29.68 1.28 6.96
C LEU A 199 29.75 2.68 6.33
N ASP A 200 30.45 2.76 5.19
CA ASP A 200 30.42 3.95 4.34
C ASP A 200 29.01 4.20 3.77
N THR A 201 28.74 5.45 3.38
CA THR A 201 27.42 5.87 2.89
C THR A 201 26.98 5.11 1.63
N ALA A 202 27.92 4.73 0.76
CA ALA A 202 27.61 4.01 -0.47
C ALA A 202 27.15 2.57 -0.19
N THR A 203 27.82 1.91 0.75
CA THR A 203 27.52 0.55 1.20
C THR A 203 26.20 0.52 1.96
N TYR A 204 25.94 1.55 2.78
CA TYR A 204 24.65 1.70 3.44
C TYR A 204 23.49 1.85 2.44
N ASN A 205 23.62 2.75 1.45
CA ASN A 205 22.59 2.94 0.43
C ASN A 205 22.36 1.67 -0.42
N ALA A 206 23.44 0.95 -0.75
CA ALA A 206 23.34 -0.32 -1.45
C ALA A 206 22.60 -1.40 -0.63
N LEU A 207 22.84 -1.45 0.69
CA LEU A 207 22.11 -2.34 1.61
C LEU A 207 20.64 -1.93 1.73
N TYR A 208 20.35 -0.64 1.80
CA TYR A 208 18.99 -0.14 1.84
C TYR A 208 18.20 -0.52 0.58
N ASP A 209 18.76 -0.24 -0.61
CA ASP A 209 18.15 -0.60 -1.89
C ASP A 209 17.97 -2.12 -2.05
N TYR A 210 18.93 -2.91 -1.57
CA TYR A 210 18.83 -4.36 -1.52
C TYR A 210 17.66 -4.81 -0.64
N ASN A 211 17.49 -4.20 0.54
CA ASN A 211 16.42 -4.52 1.48
C ASN A 211 15.03 -4.12 0.97
N GLU A 212 14.89 -2.95 0.36
CA GLU A 212 13.63 -2.51 -0.25
C GLU A 212 13.19 -3.47 -1.38
N LYS A 213 14.14 -3.97 -2.19
CA LYS A 213 13.86 -4.97 -3.24
C LYS A 213 13.50 -6.35 -2.68
N MET A 214 14.08 -6.73 -1.54
CA MET A 214 13.83 -8.05 -0.94
C MET A 214 12.51 -8.10 -0.18
N ARG A 215 12.01 -6.98 0.36
CA ARG A 215 10.72 -6.91 1.06
C ARG A 215 9.54 -7.52 0.27
N PRO A 216 9.22 -7.11 -0.97
CA PRO A 216 8.10 -7.70 -1.71
C PRO A 216 8.33 -9.18 -2.03
N ARG A 217 9.58 -9.62 -2.23
CA ARG A 217 9.91 -11.03 -2.45
C ARG A 217 9.61 -11.87 -1.21
N THR A 218 10.01 -11.38 -0.04
CA THR A 218 9.74 -12.04 1.24
C THR A 218 8.24 -12.12 1.50
N GLU A 219 7.51 -11.02 1.27
CA GLU A 219 6.06 -11.03 1.42
C GLU A 219 5.38 -11.98 0.41
N GLY A 220 5.91 -12.11 -0.81
CA GLY A 220 5.46 -13.13 -1.78
C GLY A 220 5.64 -14.56 -1.26
N ILE A 221 6.84 -14.90 -0.77
CA ILE A 221 7.14 -16.22 -0.19
C ILE A 221 6.20 -16.54 0.98
N LEU A 222 5.94 -15.56 1.85
CA LEU A 222 5.04 -15.74 3.00
C LEU A 222 3.57 -15.91 2.55
N ARG A 223 3.14 -15.18 1.53
CA ARG A 223 1.80 -15.34 0.94
C ARG A 223 1.62 -16.71 0.30
N ASP A 224 2.61 -17.20 -0.43
CA ASP A 224 2.58 -18.54 -1.03
C ASP A 224 2.54 -19.62 0.05
N GLN A 225 3.33 -19.46 1.12
CA GLN A 225 3.40 -20.43 2.22
C GLN A 225 2.12 -20.47 3.07
N TRP A 226 1.54 -19.32 3.40
CA TRP A 226 0.40 -19.24 4.32
C TRP A 226 -0.96 -19.16 3.62
N GLY A 227 -0.99 -18.84 2.33
CA GLY A 227 -2.22 -18.67 1.54
C GLY A 227 -3.23 -17.76 2.24
N ASN A 228 -4.46 -18.27 2.41
CA ASN A 228 -5.56 -17.53 3.05
C ASN A 228 -5.30 -17.16 4.52
N ALA A 229 -4.33 -17.79 5.19
CA ALA A 229 -3.97 -17.48 6.57
C ALA A 229 -2.92 -16.38 6.71
N TYR A 230 -2.40 -15.83 5.60
CA TYR A 230 -1.30 -14.87 5.60
C TYR A 230 -1.54 -13.66 6.53
N GLU A 231 -2.67 -12.97 6.40
CA GLU A 231 -2.95 -11.74 7.19
C GLU A 231 -3.03 -12.03 8.70
N ALA A 232 -3.61 -13.18 9.08
CA ALA A 232 -3.70 -13.60 10.48
C ALA A 232 -2.32 -13.97 11.04
N ASN A 233 -1.52 -14.73 10.28
CA ASN A 233 -0.18 -15.10 10.68
C ASN A 233 0.74 -13.88 10.81
N ARG A 234 0.63 -12.90 9.89
CA ARG A 234 1.37 -11.65 9.96
C ARG A 234 1.02 -10.84 11.19
N ARG A 235 -0.27 -10.69 11.51
CA ARG A 235 -0.74 -10.02 12.73
C ARG A 235 -0.21 -10.68 14.00
N MET A 236 -0.15 -12.02 14.03
CA MET A 236 0.45 -12.76 15.14
C MET A 236 1.94 -12.47 15.31
N VAL A 237 2.71 -12.44 14.22
CA VAL A 237 4.13 -12.05 14.25
C VAL A 237 4.28 -10.64 14.80
N ASP A 238 3.47 -9.69 14.33
CA ASP A 238 3.56 -8.29 14.76
C ASP A 238 3.20 -8.12 16.24
N ASN A 239 2.19 -8.84 16.71
CA ASN A 239 1.80 -8.84 18.14
C ASN A 239 2.90 -9.48 19.01
N TYR A 240 3.51 -10.57 18.53
CA TYR A 240 4.62 -11.21 19.23
C TYR A 240 5.83 -10.28 19.30
N LEU A 241 6.25 -9.70 18.17
CA LEU A 241 7.31 -8.67 18.14
C LEU A 241 7.03 -7.52 19.10
N LYS A 242 5.79 -7.02 19.18
CA LYS A 242 5.42 -5.98 20.14
C LYS A 242 5.57 -6.41 21.59
N SER A 243 5.29 -7.69 21.90
CA SER A 243 5.40 -8.25 23.24
C SER A 243 6.84 -8.48 23.71
N LEU A 244 7.81 -8.55 22.78
CA LEU A 244 9.22 -8.70 23.12
C LEU A 244 9.77 -7.51 23.89
N SER A 245 10.77 -7.77 24.73
CA SER A 245 11.53 -6.72 25.41
C SER A 245 12.31 -5.85 24.41
N ALA A 246 12.75 -4.67 24.85
CA ALA A 246 13.55 -3.78 24.00
C ALA A 246 14.86 -4.45 23.57
N GLU A 247 15.49 -5.22 24.45
CA GLU A 247 16.72 -5.96 24.17
C GLU A 247 16.51 -7.02 23.08
N GLU A 248 15.42 -7.78 23.17
CA GLU A 248 15.04 -8.77 22.15
C GLU A 248 14.70 -8.12 20.81
N LYS A 249 14.00 -6.98 20.80
CA LYS A 249 13.70 -6.22 19.58
C LYS A 249 14.97 -5.80 18.85
N GLN A 250 15.99 -5.35 19.60
CA GLN A 250 17.30 -4.97 19.03
C GLN A 250 18.03 -6.13 18.34
N HIS A 251 17.70 -7.39 18.63
CA HIS A 251 18.26 -8.52 17.87
C HIS A 251 17.69 -8.59 16.45
N PHE A 252 16.45 -8.13 16.24
CA PHE A 252 15.78 -8.12 14.94
C PHE A 252 16.03 -6.84 14.12
N ASP A 253 16.55 -5.80 14.74
CA ASP A 253 16.97 -4.54 14.09
C ASP A 253 18.35 -4.64 13.41
N ARG A 254 18.95 -5.84 13.38
CA ARG A 254 20.28 -6.09 12.80
C ARG A 254 20.18 -6.63 11.38
N PHE A 255 21.19 -6.32 10.58
CA PHE A 255 21.43 -6.99 9.31
C PHE A 255 22.03 -8.38 9.56
N LEU A 256 21.53 -9.35 8.81
CA LEU A 256 22.09 -10.69 8.72
C LEU A 256 23.40 -10.66 7.92
N ASN A 257 24.16 -11.76 7.96
CA ASN A 257 25.47 -11.87 7.28
C ASN A 257 25.42 -11.65 5.76
N ASN A 258 24.23 -11.75 5.15
CA ASN A 258 23.98 -11.49 3.73
C ASN A 258 23.56 -10.04 3.44
N GLY A 259 23.55 -9.15 4.45
CA GLY A 259 23.10 -7.77 4.30
C GLY A 259 21.58 -7.57 4.30
N LEU A 260 20.81 -8.64 4.50
CA LEU A 260 19.35 -8.56 4.62
C LEU A 260 18.97 -8.21 6.07
N HIS A 261 18.09 -7.25 6.25
CA HIS A 261 17.51 -6.94 7.55
C HIS A 261 16.76 -8.17 8.05
N ALA A 262 16.90 -8.53 9.33
CA ALA A 262 16.30 -9.77 9.85
C ALA A 262 14.77 -9.83 9.60
N LEU A 263 14.06 -8.71 9.76
CA LEU A 263 12.62 -8.62 9.46
C LEU A 263 12.25 -8.60 7.97
N ASN A 264 13.22 -8.61 7.06
CA ASN A 264 13.01 -8.81 5.63
C ASN A 264 13.37 -10.23 5.19
N ASP A 265 13.79 -11.11 6.12
CA ASP A 265 14.10 -12.50 5.83
C ASP A 265 12.89 -13.41 6.12
N PRO A 266 12.46 -14.27 5.16
CA PRO A 266 11.29 -15.12 5.36
C PRO A 266 11.51 -16.16 6.46
N THR A 267 12.73 -16.67 6.64
CA THR A 267 13.04 -17.66 7.66
C THR A 267 12.95 -17.06 9.06
N VAL A 268 13.41 -15.82 9.25
CA VAL A 268 13.25 -15.09 10.51
C VAL A 268 11.78 -14.86 10.83
N ILE A 269 10.97 -14.41 9.86
CA ILE A 269 9.53 -14.17 10.07
C ILE A 269 8.80 -15.48 10.40
N LEU A 270 9.13 -16.58 9.71
CA LEU A 270 8.60 -17.92 10.01
C LEU A 270 9.02 -18.40 11.40
N GLY A 271 10.25 -18.10 11.83
CA GLY A 271 10.73 -18.40 13.18
C GLY A 271 9.96 -17.64 14.26
N LEU A 272 9.74 -16.34 14.07
CA LEU A 272 8.94 -15.48 14.97
C LEU A 272 7.49 -15.97 15.06
N TRP A 273 6.89 -16.32 13.92
CA TRP A 273 5.57 -16.91 13.89
C TRP A 273 5.53 -18.25 14.65
N GLY A 274 6.55 -19.09 14.45
CA GLY A 274 6.69 -20.37 15.15
C GLY A 274 6.79 -20.20 16.66
N GLN A 275 7.47 -19.16 17.14
CA GLN A 275 7.51 -18.80 18.57
C GLN A 275 6.15 -18.31 19.06
N ALA A 276 5.49 -17.43 18.29
CA ALA A 276 4.17 -16.89 18.64
C ALA A 276 3.10 -17.97 18.79
N VAL A 277 3.08 -18.94 17.87
CA VAL A 277 2.15 -20.08 17.90
C VAL A 277 2.59 -21.15 18.92
N GLY A 278 3.89 -21.24 19.20
CA GLY A 278 4.49 -22.27 20.02
C GLY A 278 4.69 -23.58 19.27
N VAL A 279 5.07 -23.50 17.98
CA VAL A 279 5.32 -24.65 17.09
C VAL A 279 6.34 -25.63 17.68
N ASN A 280 7.35 -25.11 18.38
CA ASN A 280 8.35 -25.95 19.06
C ASN A 280 7.76 -26.83 20.18
N ASN A 281 6.60 -26.45 20.71
CA ASN A 281 5.86 -27.18 21.74
C ASN A 281 4.66 -27.95 21.16
N ILE A 282 4.56 -28.11 19.84
CA ILE A 282 3.52 -28.93 19.21
C ILE A 282 3.96 -30.40 19.22
N PRO A 283 3.12 -31.34 19.71
CA PRO A 283 3.37 -32.76 19.58
C PRO A 283 3.56 -33.16 18.12
N LYS A 284 4.67 -33.84 17.81
CA LYS A 284 5.00 -34.22 16.42
C LYS A 284 4.34 -35.53 15.95
N GLY A 285 3.55 -36.18 16.80
CA GLY A 285 2.87 -37.43 16.46
C GLY A 285 2.27 -38.15 17.67
N GLY A 286 1.65 -39.31 17.40
CA GLY A 286 1.10 -40.21 18.41
C GLY A 286 -0.16 -39.68 19.12
N ALA A 287 -0.45 -40.25 20.30
CA ALA A 287 -1.64 -39.92 21.08
C ALA A 287 -1.71 -38.44 21.47
N ALA A 288 -0.59 -37.82 21.84
CA ALA A 288 -0.54 -36.41 22.23
C ALA A 288 -0.98 -35.45 21.11
N LEU A 289 -0.64 -35.77 19.85
CA LEU A 289 -1.12 -35.00 18.69
C LEU A 289 -2.64 -35.14 18.53
N ALA A 290 -3.17 -36.36 18.66
CA ALA A 290 -4.60 -36.61 18.56
C ALA A 290 -5.40 -35.95 19.70
N ASP A 291 -4.89 -36.01 20.93
CA ASP A 291 -5.52 -35.40 22.11
C ASP A 291 -5.64 -33.89 21.97
N GLU A 292 -4.59 -33.23 21.47
CA GLU A 292 -4.60 -31.78 21.27
C GLU A 292 -5.55 -31.35 20.14
N ILE A 293 -5.62 -32.14 19.06
CA ILE A 293 -6.61 -31.93 17.98
C ILE A 293 -8.03 -32.07 18.54
N ASN A 294 -8.30 -33.11 19.33
CA ASN A 294 -9.61 -33.35 19.92
C ASN A 294 -10.02 -32.24 20.89
N MET A 295 -9.07 -31.74 21.71
CA MET A 295 -9.30 -30.58 22.57
C MET A 295 -9.72 -29.35 21.75
N MET A 296 -9.05 -29.07 20.63
CA MET A 296 -9.41 -27.95 19.77
C MET A 296 -10.74 -28.16 19.05
N HIS A 297 -11.07 -29.40 18.63
CA HIS A 297 -12.40 -29.74 18.10
C HIS A 297 -13.51 -29.50 19.13
N ASP A 298 -13.26 -29.83 20.39
CA ASP A 298 -14.21 -29.58 21.47
C ASP A 298 -14.47 -28.08 21.65
N VAL A 299 -13.42 -27.26 21.69
CA VAL A 299 -13.54 -25.80 21.75
C VAL A 299 -14.27 -25.26 20.51
N MET A 300 -13.99 -25.79 19.31
CA MET A 300 -14.69 -25.40 18.08
C MET A 300 -16.19 -25.67 18.15
N LYS A 301 -16.59 -26.81 18.73
CA LYS A 301 -17.97 -27.28 18.78
C LYS A 301 -18.75 -26.65 19.93
N ASN A 302 -18.17 -26.64 21.12
CA ASN A 302 -18.86 -26.25 22.36
C ASN A 302 -18.60 -24.79 22.74
N HIS A 303 -17.49 -24.21 22.29
CA HIS A 303 -17.05 -22.86 22.66
C HIS A 303 -16.71 -22.00 21.43
N ARG A 304 -17.59 -22.03 20.42
CA ARG A 304 -17.36 -21.41 19.10
C ARG A 304 -16.92 -19.95 19.16
N LYS A 305 -17.47 -19.15 20.09
CA LYS A 305 -17.07 -17.74 20.27
C LYS A 305 -15.62 -17.61 20.75
N ALA A 306 -15.19 -18.44 21.69
CA ALA A 306 -13.81 -18.46 22.18
C ALA A 306 -12.85 -18.90 21.07
N TRP A 307 -13.22 -19.94 20.31
CA TRP A 307 -12.47 -20.37 19.13
C TRP A 307 -12.24 -19.24 18.12
N LEU A 308 -13.31 -18.51 17.75
CA LEU A 308 -13.23 -17.44 16.76
C LEU A 308 -12.41 -16.24 17.25
N ALA A 309 -12.37 -16.00 18.56
CA ALA A 309 -11.60 -14.92 19.16
C ALA A 309 -10.10 -15.25 19.30
N ASP A 310 -9.73 -16.52 19.34
CA ASP A 310 -8.35 -16.95 19.55
C ASP A 310 -7.66 -17.32 18.22
N GLU A 311 -7.03 -16.31 17.60
CA GLU A 311 -6.26 -16.48 16.36
C GLU A 311 -5.07 -17.45 16.54
N ARG A 312 -4.45 -17.45 17.73
CA ARG A 312 -3.31 -18.33 18.04
C ARG A 312 -3.75 -19.79 18.07
N MET A 313 -4.87 -20.08 18.73
CA MET A 313 -5.44 -21.43 18.76
C MET A 313 -5.81 -21.91 17.35
N GLN A 314 -6.39 -21.04 16.52
CA GLN A 314 -6.70 -21.36 15.12
C GLN A 314 -5.44 -21.69 14.30
N SER A 315 -4.36 -20.93 14.44
CA SER A 315 -3.11 -21.23 13.72
C SER A 315 -2.39 -22.45 14.28
N ARG A 316 -2.42 -22.68 15.60
CA ARG A 316 -1.89 -23.91 16.20
C ARG A 316 -2.63 -25.15 15.70
N TYR A 317 -3.96 -25.07 15.59
CA TYR A 317 -4.78 -26.12 15.02
C TYR A 317 -4.41 -26.45 13.57
N ARG A 318 -4.22 -25.44 12.72
CA ARG A 318 -3.80 -25.66 11.32
C ARG A 318 -2.47 -26.44 11.24
N GLU A 319 -1.51 -26.11 12.11
CA GLU A 319 -0.25 -26.86 12.17
C GLU A 319 -0.41 -28.28 12.69
N LEU A 320 -1.26 -28.52 13.70
CA LEU A 320 -1.57 -29.86 14.18
C LEU A 320 -2.14 -30.73 13.04
N ILE A 321 -3.04 -30.16 12.23
CA ILE A 321 -3.60 -30.84 11.06
C ILE A 321 -2.54 -31.10 9.99
N ARG A 322 -1.69 -30.11 9.68
CA ARG A 322 -0.60 -30.27 8.71
C ARG A 322 0.38 -31.38 9.11
N ILE A 323 0.79 -31.43 10.38
CA ILE A 323 1.67 -32.47 10.92
C ILE A 323 1.00 -33.85 10.82
N ARG A 324 -0.28 -33.96 11.20
CA ARG A 324 -1.04 -35.20 11.11
C ARG A 324 -1.11 -35.72 9.67
N ASP A 325 -1.29 -34.82 8.70
CA ASP A 325 -1.49 -35.16 7.30
C ASP A 325 -0.17 -35.35 6.52
N GLY A 326 0.98 -35.25 7.19
CA GLY A 326 2.29 -35.63 6.64
C GLY A 326 3.18 -34.47 6.17
N GLY A 327 2.78 -33.21 6.42
CA GLY A 327 3.61 -32.04 6.17
C GLY A 327 3.32 -31.31 4.88
#